data_AF-A0A059D4C2-F1
#
_entry.id   AF-A0A059D4C2-F1
#
_cell.length_a   1.000
_cell.length_b   1.000
_cell.length_c   1.000
_cell.angle_alpha   90.00
_cell.angle_beta   90.00
_cell.angle_gamma   90.00
#
_symmetry.space_group_name_H-M   'P 1'
#
loop_
_entity.id
_entity.type
_entity.pdbx_description
1 polymer ?
#
loop_
_entity_poly.entity_id
_entity_poly.type
_entity_poly.pdbx_seq_one_letter_code
_entity_poly.pdbx_strand_id
1 'polypeptide(L)'
;MVVPDKDPREEVLQAWYMDDSNEDQRLPHHREPKEFVSLKQLEKLGVLSWRLDADNYETDEELKKIREERGYSYMDFCEVSPEKLPNYEEKIKNFFEEHLHTDEEIRYAVAGSGYFDVRDKNDGWIRVWVKKRWNDCFTSWNVPSLYPDSNNYIKAMRLFVGDPVWTPFNRPHDHLPARKQYVEAFVQKERNDHAVNAAA
;
A
#
# COMPACT_ATOMS: atom_id res chain seq x y z
N MET A 1 -26.05 -13.26 -20.08
CA MET A 1 -25.36 -13.30 -18.78
C MET A 1 -24.48 -12.08 -18.73
N VAL A 2 -24.83 -11.09 -17.91
CA VAL A 2 -23.96 -9.93 -17.69
C VAL A 2 -22.84 -10.42 -16.79
N VAL A 3 -21.62 -10.52 -17.34
CA VAL A 3 -20.43 -10.71 -16.51
C VAL A 3 -20.43 -9.51 -15.54
N PRO A 4 -20.36 -9.71 -14.21
CA PRO A 4 -20.24 -8.56 -13.31
C PRO A 4 -19.05 -7.73 -13.79
N ASP A 5 -19.25 -6.42 -13.99
CA ASP A 5 -18.16 -5.53 -14.38
C ASP A 5 -17.02 -5.73 -13.39
N LYS A 6 -15.94 -6.34 -13.88
CA LYS A 6 -14.77 -6.63 -13.06
C LYS A 6 -14.13 -5.30 -12.72
N ASP A 7 -13.87 -5.05 -11.45
CA ASP A 7 -13.19 -3.83 -11.04
C ASP A 7 -11.85 -3.74 -11.76
N PRO A 8 -11.60 -2.70 -12.58
CA PRO A 8 -10.40 -2.61 -13.40
C PRO A 8 -9.12 -2.60 -12.55
N ARG A 9 -9.19 -2.24 -11.26
CA ARG A 9 -8.07 -2.29 -10.33
C ARG A 9 -7.54 -3.71 -10.11
N GLU A 10 -8.38 -4.74 -10.25
CA GLU A 10 -7.97 -6.15 -10.09
C GLU A 10 -6.94 -6.61 -11.14
N GLU A 11 -6.75 -5.87 -12.24
CA GLU A 11 -5.68 -6.14 -13.21
C GLU A 11 -4.28 -5.78 -12.68
N VAL A 12 -4.22 -4.78 -11.80
CA VAL A 12 -2.97 -4.15 -11.32
C VAL A 12 -2.73 -4.34 -9.83
N LEU A 13 -3.74 -4.85 -9.11
CA LEU A 13 -3.75 -5.03 -7.67
C LEU A 13 -4.37 -6.37 -7.29
N GLN A 14 -3.68 -7.13 -6.44
CA GLN A 14 -4.24 -8.32 -5.77
C GLN A 14 -3.75 -8.36 -4.33
N ALA A 15 -4.57 -8.86 -3.41
CA ALA A 15 -4.16 -9.01 -2.02
C ALA A 15 -4.58 -10.35 -1.42
N TRP A 16 -3.82 -10.83 -0.43
CA TRP A 16 -4.05 -12.10 0.25
C TRP A 16 -3.41 -12.14 1.63
N TYR A 17 -3.89 -13.03 2.50
CA TYR A 17 -3.21 -13.29 3.76
C TYR A 17 -1.96 -14.14 3.57
N MET A 18 -0.93 -13.80 4.35
CA MET A 18 0.38 -14.45 4.26
C MET A 18 0.49 -15.72 5.12
N ASP A 19 1.31 -16.67 4.67
CA ASP A 19 1.83 -17.75 5.51
C ASP A 19 2.82 -17.24 6.58
N ASP A 20 3.32 -18.14 7.41
CA ASP A 20 4.28 -17.88 8.48
C ASP A 20 5.70 -18.38 8.16
N SER A 21 6.00 -18.63 6.88
CA SER A 21 7.30 -19.13 6.47
C SER A 21 8.38 -18.04 6.52
N ASN A 22 9.62 -18.45 6.81
CA ASN A 22 10.80 -17.59 6.77
C ASN A 22 11.55 -17.70 5.43
N GLU A 23 10.85 -18.07 4.36
CA GLU A 23 11.43 -18.10 3.01
C GLU A 23 11.73 -16.67 2.50
N ASP A 24 12.26 -16.56 1.28
CA ASP A 24 12.56 -15.27 0.67
C ASP A 24 11.31 -14.40 0.60
N GLN A 25 11.32 -13.28 1.33
CA GLN A 25 10.23 -12.31 1.45
C GLN A 25 9.63 -11.83 0.11
N ARG A 26 10.38 -11.95 -1.00
CA ARG A 26 9.99 -11.61 -2.37
C ARG A 26 9.13 -12.68 -3.05
N LEU A 27 8.91 -13.83 -2.42
CA LEU A 27 7.97 -14.85 -2.89
C LEU A 27 6.52 -14.43 -2.60
N PRO A 28 5.50 -15.08 -3.14
CA PRO A 28 4.12 -14.70 -2.85
C PRO A 28 3.67 -14.93 -1.41
N HIS A 29 4.23 -15.91 -0.69
CA HIS A 29 3.83 -16.27 0.69
C HIS A 29 2.32 -16.52 0.86
N HIS A 30 1.72 -17.32 -0.02
CA HIS A 30 0.30 -17.67 0.13
C HIS A 30 0.09 -18.70 1.25
N ARG A 31 -0.95 -18.49 2.07
CA ARG A 31 -1.51 -19.57 2.89
C ARG A 31 -2.03 -20.73 2.04
N GLU A 32 -2.12 -21.90 2.66
CA GLU A 32 -2.79 -23.07 2.09
C GLU A 32 -3.99 -23.48 2.98
N PRO A 33 -5.24 -23.35 2.50
CA PRO A 33 -5.64 -22.85 1.17
C PRO A 33 -5.44 -21.34 1.02
N LYS A 34 -5.32 -20.87 -0.23
CA LYS A 34 -5.21 -19.44 -0.55
C LYS A 34 -6.38 -18.63 0.00
N GLU A 35 -6.07 -17.52 0.65
CA GLU A 35 -7.05 -16.63 1.27
C GLU A 35 -6.90 -15.21 0.71
N PHE A 36 -7.67 -14.89 -0.33
CA PHE A 36 -7.61 -13.57 -0.98
C PHE A 36 -8.39 -12.50 -0.20
N VAL A 37 -7.92 -11.26 -0.30
CA VAL A 37 -8.51 -10.06 0.29
C VAL A 37 -9.06 -9.18 -0.83
N SER A 38 -10.34 -8.80 -0.71
CA SER A 38 -11.01 -7.93 -1.69
C SER A 38 -10.59 -6.46 -1.54
N LEU A 39 -10.72 -5.68 -2.61
CA LEU A 39 -10.43 -4.24 -2.61
C LEU A 39 -11.25 -3.49 -1.55
N LYS A 40 -12.51 -3.89 -1.35
CA LYS A 40 -13.37 -3.32 -0.31
C LYS A 40 -12.87 -3.61 1.12
N GLN A 41 -12.22 -4.76 1.34
CA GLN A 41 -11.58 -5.05 2.62
C GLN A 41 -10.34 -4.18 2.83
N LEU A 42 -9.55 -3.94 1.78
CA LEU A 42 -8.41 -3.01 1.82
C LEU A 42 -8.85 -1.57 2.12
N GLU A 43 -9.92 -1.09 1.49
CA GLU A 43 -10.49 0.25 1.74
C GLU A 43 -10.91 0.44 3.20
N LYS A 44 -11.46 -0.61 3.85
CA LYS A 44 -11.79 -0.60 5.29
C LYS A 44 -10.56 -0.51 6.21
N LEU A 45 -9.38 -0.83 5.68
CA LEU A 45 -8.08 -0.68 6.35
C LEU A 45 -7.38 0.64 5.98
N GLY A 46 -8.07 1.56 5.29
CA GLY A 46 -7.50 2.85 4.87
C GLY A 46 -6.55 2.75 3.68
N VAL A 47 -6.55 1.63 2.97
CA VAL A 47 -5.80 1.45 1.72
C VAL A 47 -6.69 1.88 0.56
N LEU A 48 -6.41 3.05 -0.02
CA LEU A 48 -7.16 3.60 -1.14
C LEU A 48 -6.40 3.37 -2.43
N SER A 49 -7.11 2.92 -3.46
CA SER A 49 -6.48 2.49 -4.71
C SER A 49 -7.15 3.01 -5.97
N TRP A 50 -6.32 3.34 -6.95
CA TRP A 50 -6.70 3.79 -8.28
C TRP A 50 -5.90 3.05 -9.37
N ARG A 51 -6.51 2.93 -10.53
CA ARG A 51 -5.84 2.49 -11.76
C ARG A 51 -5.67 3.71 -12.67
N LEU A 52 -4.43 4.01 -13.04
CA LEU A 52 -4.05 5.22 -13.80
C LEU A 52 -3.24 4.88 -15.07
N ASP A 53 -3.06 5.87 -15.94
CA ASP A 53 -2.25 5.70 -17.15
C ASP A 53 -0.77 5.96 -16.89
N ALA A 54 -0.06 4.91 -16.48
CA ALA A 54 1.38 4.99 -16.18
C ALA A 54 2.26 5.27 -17.40
N ASP A 55 1.73 5.14 -18.61
CA ASP A 55 2.47 5.46 -19.82
C ASP A 55 2.46 6.98 -20.09
N ASN A 56 1.45 7.69 -19.58
CA ASN A 56 1.24 9.13 -19.80
C ASN A 56 1.05 9.92 -18.49
N TYR A 57 1.72 9.51 -17.40
CA TYR A 57 1.54 10.11 -16.07
C TYR A 57 1.76 11.64 -16.03
N GLU A 58 2.54 12.21 -16.95
CA GLU A 58 2.79 13.66 -17.02
C GLU A 58 1.55 14.46 -17.45
N THR A 59 0.64 13.81 -18.19
CA THR A 59 -0.56 14.41 -18.77
C THR A 59 -1.84 13.68 -18.35
N ASP A 60 -1.76 12.78 -17.35
CA ASP A 60 -2.92 12.05 -16.83
C ASP A 60 -3.79 12.99 -16.00
N GLU A 61 -4.97 13.35 -16.54
CA GLU A 61 -5.93 14.23 -15.87
C GLU A 61 -6.50 13.61 -14.58
N GLU A 62 -6.59 12.28 -14.50
CA GLU A 62 -7.09 11.62 -13.28
C GLU A 62 -6.02 11.68 -12.17
N LEU A 63 -4.74 11.49 -12.51
CA LEU A 63 -3.64 11.74 -11.57
C LEU A 63 -3.68 13.18 -11.05
N LYS A 64 -3.83 14.14 -11.96
CA LYS A 64 -3.90 15.56 -11.61
C LYS A 64 -5.06 15.85 -10.67
N LYS A 65 -6.25 15.33 -10.97
CA LYS A 65 -7.44 15.46 -10.12
C LYS A 65 -7.21 14.87 -8.73
N ILE A 66 -6.65 13.66 -8.63
CA ILE A 66 -6.32 13.04 -7.33
C ILE A 66 -5.35 13.92 -6.53
N ARG A 67 -4.32 14.46 -7.20
CA ARG A 67 -3.34 15.35 -6.56
C ARG A 67 -3.98 16.65 -6.06
N GLU A 68 -4.88 17.25 -6.83
CA GLU A 68 -5.60 18.47 -6.45
C GLU A 68 -6.57 18.20 -5.29
N GLU A 69 -7.37 17.13 -5.36
CA GLU A 69 -8.33 16.76 -4.31
C GLU A 69 -7.66 16.41 -2.98
N ARG A 70 -6.47 15.80 -3.02
CA ARG A 70 -5.73 15.37 -1.83
C ARG A 70 -4.59 16.28 -1.41
N GLY A 71 -4.33 17.35 -2.17
CA GLY A 71 -3.28 18.33 -1.85
C GLY A 71 -1.85 17.83 -2.04
N TYR A 72 -1.61 16.88 -2.96
CA TYR A 72 -0.28 16.33 -3.25
C TYR A 72 0.57 17.31 -4.06
N SER A 73 1.23 18.22 -3.35
CA SER A 73 2.06 19.28 -3.93
C SER A 73 3.46 18.82 -4.31
N TYR A 74 3.99 17.76 -3.68
CA TYR A 74 5.33 17.24 -3.95
C TYR A 74 5.28 15.91 -4.71
N MET A 75 6.26 15.71 -5.59
CA MET A 75 6.41 14.49 -6.39
C MET A 75 7.88 14.23 -6.73
N ASP A 76 8.32 12.98 -6.60
CA ASP A 76 9.57 12.51 -7.18
C ASP A 76 9.48 11.03 -7.61
N PHE A 77 10.61 10.44 -8.02
CA PHE A 77 10.69 9.04 -8.43
C PHE A 77 11.69 8.27 -7.58
N CYS A 78 11.31 7.05 -7.22
CA CYS A 78 12.19 6.06 -6.63
C CYS A 78 12.22 4.82 -7.54
N GLU A 79 13.42 4.42 -7.95
CA GLU A 79 13.65 3.23 -8.74
C GLU A 79 14.45 2.23 -7.91
N VAL A 80 13.86 1.07 -7.68
CA VAL A 80 14.36 0.04 -6.78
C VAL A 80 14.75 -1.17 -7.60
N SER A 81 16.05 -1.36 -7.77
CA SER A 81 16.64 -2.57 -8.34
C SER A 81 18.09 -2.73 -7.84
N PRO A 82 18.65 -3.95 -7.91
CA PRO A 82 20.05 -4.18 -7.54
C PRO A 82 21.05 -3.28 -8.27
N GLU A 83 20.75 -2.92 -9.53
CA GLU A 83 21.63 -2.13 -10.38
C GLU A 83 21.49 -0.62 -10.17
N LYS A 84 20.29 -0.15 -9.78
CA LYS A 84 19.96 1.28 -9.79
C LYS A 84 19.88 1.92 -8.42
N LEU A 85 19.67 1.11 -7.36
CA LEU A 85 19.53 1.62 -6.01
C LEU A 85 20.85 1.45 -5.22
N PRO A 86 21.54 2.55 -4.85
CA PRO A 86 22.73 2.46 -4.00
C PRO A 86 22.41 1.83 -2.65
N ASN A 87 23.30 0.97 -2.15
CA ASN A 87 23.09 0.18 -0.93
C ASN A 87 21.79 -0.64 -0.97
N TYR A 88 21.47 -1.23 -2.14
CA TYR A 88 20.25 -1.99 -2.38
C TYR A 88 19.90 -2.95 -1.23
N GLU A 89 20.80 -3.85 -0.85
CA GLU A 89 20.53 -4.87 0.18
C GLU A 89 20.17 -4.27 1.55
N GLU A 90 20.81 -3.17 1.94
CA GLU A 90 20.51 -2.48 3.19
C GLU A 90 19.17 -1.73 3.10
N LYS A 91 18.92 -1.05 1.98
CA LYS A 91 17.66 -0.34 1.76
C LYS A 91 16.47 -1.28 1.67
N ILE A 92 16.60 -2.43 1.02
CA ILE A 92 15.55 -3.45 0.97
C ILE A 92 15.22 -3.96 2.36
N LYS A 93 16.22 -4.19 3.24
CA LYS A 93 15.99 -4.57 4.63
C LYS A 93 15.24 -3.47 5.40
N ASN A 94 15.67 -2.22 5.25
CA ASN A 94 15.02 -1.08 5.91
C ASN A 94 13.60 -0.85 5.40
N PHE A 95 13.37 -1.06 4.10
CA PHE A 95 12.04 -1.06 3.53
C PHE A 95 11.24 -2.18 4.20
N PHE A 96 11.75 -3.42 4.19
CA PHE A 96 11.09 -4.64 4.69
C PHE A 96 10.71 -4.62 6.18
N GLU A 97 11.49 -3.91 7.01
CA GLU A 97 11.23 -3.82 8.44
C GLU A 97 9.88 -3.14 8.73
N GLU A 98 9.07 -3.71 9.63
CA GLU A 98 7.75 -3.15 9.96
C GLU A 98 7.87 -1.75 10.58
N HIS A 99 7.33 -0.75 9.90
CA HIS A 99 7.38 0.65 10.31
C HIS A 99 6.09 1.40 10.02
N LEU A 100 6.04 2.67 10.47
CA LEU A 100 4.98 3.61 10.14
C LEU A 100 5.57 5.00 9.86
N HIS A 101 4.79 5.83 9.17
CA HIS A 101 5.08 7.24 8.92
C HIS A 101 4.04 8.13 9.59
N THR A 102 4.43 9.38 9.87
CA THR A 102 3.51 10.40 10.41
C THR A 102 2.55 10.96 9.36
N ASP A 103 2.93 10.83 8.09
CA ASP A 103 2.24 11.35 6.92
C ASP A 103 1.73 10.19 6.05
N GLU A 104 0.86 10.49 5.10
CA GLU A 104 0.41 9.50 4.12
C GLU A 104 1.60 9.02 3.27
N GLU A 105 1.67 7.71 3.04
CA GLU A 105 2.61 7.14 2.09
C GLU A 105 1.88 6.91 0.77
N ILE A 106 2.18 7.74 -0.24
CA ILE A 106 1.55 7.61 -1.56
C ILE A 106 2.56 7.10 -2.57
N ARG A 107 2.18 6.06 -3.30
CA ARG A 107 3.05 5.37 -4.26
C ARG A 107 2.26 5.07 -5.53
N TYR A 108 2.79 5.56 -6.65
CA TYR A 108 2.29 5.26 -7.97
C TYR A 108 3.30 4.40 -8.75
N ALA A 109 2.97 3.13 -8.97
CA ALA A 109 3.82 2.21 -9.72
C ALA A 109 3.79 2.53 -11.23
N VAL A 110 4.86 3.18 -11.71
CA VAL A 110 5.01 3.56 -13.12
C VAL A 110 5.76 2.51 -13.94
N ALA A 111 6.49 1.60 -13.30
CA ALA A 111 7.06 0.41 -13.94
C ALA A 111 7.35 -0.71 -12.93
N GLY A 112 7.46 -1.95 -13.41
CA GLY A 112 7.77 -3.11 -12.58
C GLY A 112 6.60 -3.55 -11.69
N SER A 113 6.94 -4.24 -10.60
CA SER A 113 5.99 -4.77 -9.63
C SER A 113 6.65 -4.99 -8.27
N GLY A 114 5.84 -5.01 -7.23
CA GLY A 114 6.31 -5.12 -5.85
C GLY A 114 5.19 -5.49 -4.90
N TYR A 115 5.56 -5.71 -3.64
CA TYR A 115 4.63 -5.93 -2.56
C TYR A 115 4.56 -4.72 -1.65
N PHE A 116 3.41 -4.57 -1.00
CA PHE A 116 3.23 -3.83 0.24
C PHE A 116 2.53 -4.76 1.21
N ASP A 117 3.06 -4.91 2.41
CA ASP A 117 2.41 -5.73 3.42
C ASP A 117 1.68 -4.82 4.41
N VAL A 118 0.48 -5.19 4.84
CA VAL A 118 -0.32 -4.37 5.76
C VAL A 118 -0.89 -5.24 6.88
N ARG A 119 -1.16 -4.62 8.03
CA ARG A 119 -1.81 -5.32 9.15
C ARG A 119 -3.32 -5.20 9.02
N ASP A 120 -4.00 -6.33 9.22
CA ASP A 120 -5.44 -6.33 9.46
C ASP A 120 -5.76 -5.88 10.90
N LYS A 121 -7.04 -5.91 11.27
CA LYS A 121 -7.50 -5.48 12.60
C LYS A 121 -7.10 -6.45 13.73
N ASN A 122 -6.72 -7.68 13.39
CA ASN A 122 -6.31 -8.72 14.32
C ASN A 122 -4.78 -8.93 14.30
N ASP A 123 -4.04 -7.97 13.73
CA ASP A 123 -2.58 -8.01 13.60
C ASP A 123 -2.08 -9.14 12.67
N GLY A 124 -2.92 -9.61 11.73
CA GLY A 124 -2.55 -10.54 10.66
C GLY A 124 -1.97 -9.80 9.45
N TRP A 125 -0.96 -10.39 8.81
CA TRP A 125 -0.36 -9.85 7.59
C TRP A 125 -1.21 -10.12 6.34
N ILE A 126 -1.48 -9.04 5.61
CA ILE A 126 -2.06 -9.05 4.27
C ILE A 126 -1.00 -8.53 3.31
N ARG A 127 -0.64 -9.34 2.32
CA ARG A 127 0.22 -8.93 1.21
C ARG A 127 -0.62 -8.28 0.13
N VAL A 128 -0.17 -7.13 -0.35
CA VAL A 128 -0.76 -6.36 -1.44
C VAL A 128 0.25 -6.33 -2.60
N TRP A 129 -0.05 -7.07 -3.66
CA TRP A 129 0.77 -7.13 -4.86
C TRP A 129 0.35 -6.09 -5.86
N VAL A 130 1.32 -5.27 -6.26
CA VAL A 130 1.11 -4.11 -7.12
C VAL A 130 1.91 -4.23 -8.39
N LYS A 131 1.35 -3.72 -9.48
CA LYS A 131 1.97 -3.73 -10.81
C LYS A 131 1.90 -2.36 -11.45
N LYS A 132 2.68 -2.13 -12.49
CA LYS A 132 2.58 -0.93 -13.35
C LYS A 132 1.11 -0.55 -13.62
N ARG A 133 0.79 0.76 -13.56
CA ARG A 133 -0.56 1.38 -13.66
C ARG A 133 -1.36 1.40 -12.37
N TRP A 134 -0.83 0.83 -11.30
CA TRP A 134 -1.41 0.93 -9.96
C TRP A 134 -0.96 2.21 -9.26
N ASN A 135 -1.89 3.01 -8.75
CA ASN A 135 -1.63 4.16 -7.89
C ASN A 135 -2.42 4.00 -6.59
N ASP A 136 -1.75 3.93 -5.43
CA ASP A 136 -2.43 3.92 -4.14
C ASP A 136 -2.01 5.05 -3.22
N CYS A 137 -2.95 5.39 -2.33
CA CYS A 137 -2.77 6.25 -1.18
C CYS A 137 -3.00 5.40 0.06
N PHE A 138 -1.95 5.23 0.86
CA PHE A 138 -2.08 4.61 2.17
C PHE A 138 -2.26 5.69 3.24
N THR A 139 -3.35 5.61 4.00
CA THR A 139 -3.52 6.46 5.18
C THR A 139 -2.64 5.95 6.31
N SER A 140 -1.58 6.70 6.64
CA SER A 140 -0.69 6.78 7.84
C SER A 140 -0.58 5.66 8.89
N TRP A 141 -0.97 4.41 8.59
CA TRP A 141 -0.80 3.28 9.52
C TRP A 141 -0.32 1.99 8.88
N ASN A 142 -0.63 1.79 7.60
CA ASN A 142 -0.57 0.46 7.01
C ASN A 142 0.42 0.41 5.85
N VAL A 143 1.70 0.59 6.13
CA VAL A 143 2.71 0.16 5.17
C VAL A 143 4.00 -0.17 5.89
N PRO A 144 4.62 -1.31 5.60
CA PRO A 144 6.03 -1.27 5.35
C PRO A 144 6.28 -1.73 3.92
N SER A 145 7.37 -1.19 3.39
CA SER A 145 8.14 -1.81 2.33
C SER A 145 7.48 -1.83 0.96
N LEU A 146 7.59 -0.74 0.19
CA LEU A 146 7.65 -0.98 -1.25
C LEU A 146 8.97 -1.68 -1.56
N TYR A 147 8.92 -2.99 -1.73
CA TYR A 147 10.06 -3.77 -2.21
C TYR A 147 9.64 -4.57 -3.44
N PRO A 148 10.58 -4.83 -4.36
CA PRO A 148 10.27 -5.57 -5.56
C PRO A 148 9.90 -7.01 -5.21
N ASP A 149 9.02 -7.59 -6.01
CA ASP A 149 8.77 -9.03 -6.00
C ASP A 149 9.98 -9.78 -6.60
N SER A 150 9.82 -11.07 -6.90
CA SER A 150 10.87 -11.89 -7.52
C SER A 150 11.44 -11.34 -8.84
N ASN A 151 10.77 -10.38 -9.49
CA ASN A 151 11.28 -9.69 -10.69
C ASN A 151 12.36 -8.64 -10.36
N ASN A 152 12.59 -8.30 -9.09
CA ASN A 152 13.66 -7.41 -8.61
C ASN A 152 13.67 -6.01 -9.22
N TYR A 153 12.51 -5.52 -9.63
CA TYR A 153 12.38 -4.20 -10.22
C TYR A 153 11.03 -3.55 -9.96
N ILE A 154 11.07 -2.35 -9.39
CA ILE A 154 9.92 -1.44 -9.34
C ILE A 154 10.39 0.01 -9.48
N LYS A 155 9.64 0.79 -10.25
CA LYS A 155 9.77 2.25 -10.31
C LYS A 155 8.46 2.86 -9.83
N ALA A 156 8.53 3.62 -8.75
CA ALA A 156 7.39 4.30 -8.18
C ALA A 156 7.59 5.82 -8.21
N MET A 157 6.55 6.53 -8.63
CA MET A 157 6.39 7.94 -8.31
C MET A 157 5.91 8.04 -6.86
N ARG A 158 6.54 8.91 -6.07
CA ARG A 158 6.17 9.14 -4.67
C ARG A 158 5.51 10.52 -4.60
N LEU A 159 4.36 10.61 -3.94
CA LEU A 159 3.60 11.85 -3.79
C LEU A 159 3.47 12.22 -2.31
N PHE A 160 3.53 13.52 -2.01
CA PHE A 160 3.45 14.05 -0.64
C PHE A 160 2.63 15.33 -0.58
N VAL A 161 1.98 15.55 0.57
CA VAL A 161 1.44 16.85 0.96
C VAL A 161 2.57 17.68 1.55
N GLY A 162 2.89 18.82 0.93
CA GLY A 162 4.03 19.64 1.34
C GLY A 162 5.38 18.98 1.09
N ASP A 163 6.40 19.38 1.86
CA ASP A 163 7.75 18.81 1.78
C ASP A 163 7.79 17.41 2.42
N PRO A 164 8.46 16.42 1.78
CA PRO A 164 8.38 15.04 2.24
C PRO A 164 9.20 14.79 3.50
N VAL A 165 8.61 14.07 4.45
CA VAL A 165 9.30 13.49 5.62
C VAL A 165 9.31 11.98 5.47
N TRP A 166 10.48 11.41 5.17
CA TRP A 166 10.64 9.97 4.89
C TRP A 166 10.93 9.13 6.13
N THR A 167 10.98 9.72 7.32
CA THR A 167 11.45 9.04 8.53
C THR A 167 10.53 7.88 8.89
N PRO A 168 11.02 6.62 8.85
CA PRO A 168 10.27 5.48 9.33
C PRO A 168 10.36 5.38 10.85
N PHE A 169 9.27 4.96 11.47
CA PHE A 169 9.22 4.61 12.89
C PHE A 169 8.94 3.11 13.03
N ASN A 170 10.00 2.31 13.21
CA ASN A 170 9.88 0.85 13.32
C ASN A 170 9.05 0.46 14.53
N ARG A 171 8.11 -0.48 14.40
CA ARG A 171 7.22 -0.86 15.52
C ARG A 171 8.04 -1.32 16.76
N PRO A 172 7.68 -0.92 18.00
CA PRO A 172 6.44 -0.25 18.42
C PRO A 172 6.51 1.29 18.50
N HIS A 173 5.55 1.97 17.87
CA HIS A 173 5.37 3.44 17.96
C HIS A 173 3.89 3.84 18.06
N ASP A 174 3.06 3.03 18.74
CA ASP A 174 1.60 3.25 18.79
C ASP A 174 1.17 4.55 19.49
N HIS A 175 2.09 5.21 20.20
CA HIS A 175 1.84 6.45 20.92
C HIS A 175 1.75 7.68 20.00
N LEU A 176 2.24 7.59 18.76
CA LEU A 176 2.27 8.69 17.80
C LEU A 176 0.86 9.20 17.45
N PRO A 177 0.64 10.53 17.29
CA PRO A 177 -0.67 11.07 16.95
C PRO A 177 -1.27 10.50 15.67
N ALA A 178 -0.47 10.34 14.61
CA ALA A 178 -0.91 9.76 13.34
C ALA A 178 -1.51 8.36 13.52
N ARG A 179 -0.89 7.53 14.37
CA ARG A 179 -1.43 6.21 14.72
C ARG A 179 -2.81 6.31 15.37
N LYS A 180 -2.97 7.19 16.36
CA LYS A 180 -4.24 7.36 17.09
C LYS A 180 -5.36 7.78 16.15
N GLN A 181 -5.08 8.74 15.27
CA GLN A 181 -6.02 9.21 14.26
C GLN A 181 -6.45 8.08 13.32
N TYR A 182 -5.51 7.26 12.86
CA TYR A 182 -5.85 6.08 12.04
C TYR A 182 -6.77 5.11 12.79
N VAL A 183 -6.45 4.78 14.05
CA VAL A 183 -7.25 3.84 14.87
C VAL A 183 -8.69 4.34 15.00
N GLU A 184 -8.86 5.63 15.28
CA GLU A 184 -10.17 6.27 15.36
C GLU A 184 -10.93 6.19 14.02
N ALA A 185 -10.25 6.49 12.91
CA ALA A 185 -10.87 6.56 11.58
C ALA A 185 -11.27 5.18 11.00
N PHE A 186 -10.43 4.15 11.16
CA PHE A 186 -10.57 2.88 10.41
C PHE A 186 -10.79 1.64 11.30
N VAL A 187 -10.32 1.67 12.54
CA VAL A 187 -10.45 0.52 13.45
C VAL A 187 -11.70 0.65 14.33
N GLN A 188 -11.93 1.83 14.92
CA GLN A 188 -13.06 2.06 15.83
C GLN A 188 -14.38 2.32 15.10
N LYS A 189 -14.35 3.04 13.97
CA LYS A 189 -15.56 3.37 13.19
C LYS A 189 -16.35 2.12 12.77
N GLU A 190 -15.67 1.08 12.28
CA GLU A 190 -16.33 -0.18 11.90
C GLU A 190 -16.83 -1.00 13.10
N ARG A 191 -16.17 -0.93 14.28
CA ARG A 191 -16.69 -1.60 15.48
C ARG A 191 -18.07 -1.07 15.83
N ASN A 192 -18.29 0.24 15.67
CA ASN A 192 -19.58 0.86 15.91
C ASN A 192 -20.60 0.44 14.84
N ASP A 193 -20.22 0.44 13.55
CA ASP A 193 -21.13 0.01 12.48
C ASP A 193 -21.54 -1.47 12.61
N HIS A 194 -20.63 -2.35 13.05
CA HIS A 194 -20.96 -3.76 13.33
C HIS A 194 -21.81 -3.95 14.59
N ALA A 195 -21.57 -3.18 15.66
CA ALA A 195 -22.36 -3.24 16.89
C ALA A 195 -23.82 -2.77 16.67
N VAL A 196 -24.02 -1.75 15.83
CA VAL A 196 -25.36 -1.22 15.52
C VAL A 196 -26.14 -2.22 14.66
N ASN A 197 -25.50 -2.89 13.71
CA ASN A 197 -26.15 -3.91 12.87
C ASN A 197 -26.44 -5.23 13.59
N ALA A 198 -25.68 -5.59 14.63
CA ALA A 198 -25.93 -6.79 15.43
C ALA A 198 -27.05 -6.60 16.49
N ALA A 199 -27.43 -5.35 16.76
CA ALA A 199 -28.48 -4.99 17.72
C ALA A 199 -29.82 -4.63 17.05
N ALA A 200 -29.93 -4.77 15.71
CA ALA A 200 -31.11 -4.46 14.90
C ALA A 200 -31.85 -5.72 14.43
#